data_AF-A0A1H4ULF3-F1
#
_entry.id   AF-A0A1H4ULF3-F1
#
_cell.length_a   1.000
_cell.length_b   1.000
_cell.length_c   1.000
_cell.angle_alpha   90.00
_cell.angle_beta   90.00
_cell.angle_gamma   90.00
#
_symmetry.space_group_name_H-M   'P 1'
#
loop_
_entity.id
_entity.type
_entity.pdbx_description
1 polymer ?
#
loop_
_entity_poly.entity_id
_entity_poly.type
_entity_poly.pdbx_seq_one_letter_code
_entity_poly.pdbx_strand_id
1 'polypeptide(L)' 'MTIKLKLELASGQSLKGAPLELLAMGVPIARAVVDEHGHVAFDAKAGVSEWAVRVDRSILRTD' A
#
# COMPACT_ATOMS: atom_id res chain seq x y z
N MET A 1 2.96 -15.29 4.24
CA MET A 1 3.69 -14.79 3.05
C MET A 1 3.89 -13.30 3.23
N THR A 2 4.87 -12.70 2.56
CA THR A 2 5.09 -11.26 2.64
C THR A 2 4.84 -10.64 1.27
N ILE A 3 3.98 -9.63 1.23
CA ILE A 3 3.71 -8.81 0.04
C ILE A 3 4.52 -7.54 0.20
N LYS A 4 5.42 -7.28 -0.76
CA LYS A 4 6.24 -6.06 -0.79
C LYS A 4 5.82 -5.21 -1.98
N LEU A 5 5.63 -3.93 -1.75
CA LEU A 5 5.20 -2.95 -2.75
C LEU A 5 6.19 -1.80 -2.80
N LYS A 6 6.40 -1.26 -3.99
CA LYS A 6 7.02 0.04 -4.22
C LYS A 6 5.96 0.97 -4.80
N LEU A 7 5.71 2.10 -4.14
CA LEU A 7 4.76 3.11 -4.57
C LEU A 7 5.50 4.40 -4.92
N GLU A 8 5.39 4.77 -6.19
CA GLU A 8 6.00 5.96 -6.75
C GLU A 8 4.95 6.76 -7.51
N LEU A 9 5.10 8.08 -7.47
CA LEU A 9 4.44 8.96 -8.43
C LEU A 9 4.98 8.70 -9.84
N ALA A 10 4.25 9.16 -10.86
CA ALA A 10 4.73 9.10 -12.24
C ALA A 10 6.09 9.83 -12.44
N SER A 11 6.43 10.76 -11.56
CA SER A 11 7.74 11.42 -11.51
C SER A 11 8.89 10.53 -10.99
N GLY A 12 8.59 9.32 -10.49
CA GLY A 12 9.52 8.44 -9.79
C GLY A 12 9.73 8.81 -8.32
N GLN A 13 9.06 9.86 -7.81
CA GLN A 13 9.17 10.24 -6.41
C GLN A 13 8.39 9.28 -5.51
N SER A 14 8.96 8.93 -4.36
CA SER A 14 8.25 8.18 -3.31
C SER A 14 6.98 8.91 -2.89
N LEU A 15 5.88 8.16 -2.78
CA LEU A 15 4.67 8.65 -2.13
C LEU A 15 4.71 8.42 -0.61
N LYS A 16 5.81 8.85 0.02
CA LYS A 16 6.06 8.74 1.46
C LYS A 16 4.86 9.23 2.25
N GLY A 17 4.51 8.49 3.30
CA GLY A 17 3.43 8.87 4.21
C GLY A 17 2.05 8.49 3.69
N ALA A 18 1.91 7.94 2.48
CA ALA A 18 0.62 7.47 1.99
C ALA A 18 0.14 6.28 2.84
N PRO A 19 -1.12 6.30 3.32
CA PRO A 19 -1.74 5.15 3.96
C PRO A 19 -2.11 4.10 2.91
N LEU A 20 -1.72 2.86 3.14
CA LEU A 20 -2.13 1.70 2.35
C LEU A 20 -2.87 0.69 3.22
N GLU A 21 -3.82 0.00 2.61
CA GLU A 21 -4.51 -1.14 3.21
C GLU A 21 -4.38 -2.36 2.30
N LEU A 22 -4.09 -3.51 2.89
CA LEU A 22 -4.21 -4.81 2.22
C LEU A 22 -5.61 -5.35 2.46
N LEU A 23 -6.29 -5.76 1.40
CA LEU A 23 -7.65 -6.26 1.42
C LEU A 23 -7.70 -7.73 1.00
N ALA A 24 -8.40 -8.55 1.78
CA ALA A 24 -8.81 -9.91 1.42
C ALA A 24 -10.29 -9.89 1.04
N MET A 25 -10.64 -10.32 -0.17
CA MET A 25 -12.06 -10.34 -0.60
C MET A 25 -12.77 -8.98 -0.40
N GLY A 26 -12.07 -7.88 -0.64
CA GLY A 26 -12.59 -6.52 -0.44
C GLY A 26 -12.62 -6.01 1.01
N VAL A 27 -12.21 -6.80 2.00
CA VAL A 27 -12.16 -6.42 3.43
C VAL A 27 -10.73 -6.05 3.84
N PRO A 28 -10.47 -4.87 4.44
CA PRO A 28 -9.15 -4.52 4.96
C PRO A 28 -8.70 -5.47 6.08
N ILE A 29 -7.51 -6.06 5.94
CA ILE A 29 -6.93 -6.99 6.92
C ILE A 29 -5.58 -6.53 7.47
N ALA A 30 -4.93 -5.55 6.84
CA ALA A 30 -3.70 -4.95 7.32
C ALA A 30 -3.58 -3.51 6.83
N ARG A 31 -2.80 -2.69 7.55
CA ARG A 31 -2.52 -1.30 7.23
C ARG A 31 -1.03 -1.03 7.31
N ALA A 32 -0.54 -0.15 6.47
CA ALA A 32 0.85 0.30 6.49
C ALA A 32 0.96 1.71 5.92
N VAL A 33 2.11 2.32 6.15
CA VAL A 33 2.45 3.66 5.64
C VAL A 33 3.71 3.52 4.79
N VAL A 34 3.71 4.20 3.64
CA VAL A 34 4.87 4.21 2.74
C VAL A 34 6.06 4.90 3.39
N ASP A 35 7.22 4.24 3.35
CA ASP A 35 8.47 4.79 3.90
C ASP A 35 9.12 5.85 2.98
N GLU A 36 10.26 6.40 3.42
CA GLU A 36 11.05 7.39 2.67
C GLU A 36 11.39 6.96 1.25
N HIS A 37 11.55 5.66 1.02
CA HIS A 37 12.00 5.07 -0.24
C HIS A 37 10.85 4.55 -1.11
N GLY A 38 9.61 4.73 -0.68
CA GLY A 38 8.44 4.29 -1.43
C GLY A 38 8.02 2.87 -1.10
N HIS A 39 8.58 2.23 -0.07
CA HIS A 39 8.30 0.82 0.22
C HIS A 39 7.21 0.63 1.28
N VAL A 40 6.48 -0.48 1.11
CA VAL A 40 5.56 -1.05 2.09
C VAL A 40 5.70 -2.57 2.08
N ALA A 41 5.61 -3.18 3.26
CA ALA A 41 5.50 -4.62 3.42
C ALA A 41 4.26 -4.98 4.22
N PHE A 42 3.53 -6.01 3.77
CA PHE A 42 2.44 -6.63 4.51
C PHE A 42 2.76 -8.09 4.77
N ASP A 43 2.54 -8.54 6.00
CA ASP A 43 2.52 -9.96 6.32
C ASP A 43 1.09 -10.49 6.15
N ALA A 44 0.89 -11.28 5.10
CA ALA A 44 -0.40 -11.84 4.74
C ALA A 44 -0.48 -13.33 5.12
N LYS A 45 -1.65 -13.75 5.61
CA LYS A 45 -1.93 -15.17 5.86
C LYS A 45 -2.07 -15.90 4.53
N ALA A 46 -1.45 -17.07 4.41
CA ALA A 46 -1.61 -17.92 3.23
C ALA A 46 -3.06 -18.44 3.14
N GLY A 47 -3.57 -18.66 1.93
CA GLY A 47 -4.88 -19.29 1.70
C GLY A 47 -6.04 -18.36 1.32
N VAL A 48 -5.82 -17.05 1.21
CA VAL A 48 -6.80 -16.14 0.60
C VAL A 48 -6.56 -16.10 -0.91
N SER A 49 -7.62 -16.27 -1.69
CA SER A 49 -7.58 -16.38 -3.16
C SER A 49 -7.50 -15.04 -3.88
N GLU A 50 -7.97 -13.96 -3.27
CA GLU A 50 -8.01 -12.63 -3.88
C GLU A 50 -7.50 -11.55 -2.92
N TRP A 51 -6.48 -10.84 -3.39
CA TRP A 51 -5.82 -9.75 -2.68
C TRP A 51 -5.94 -8.45 -3.48
N ALA A 52 -6.22 -7.35 -2.78
CA ALA A 52 -6.13 -6.00 -3.33
C ALA A 52 -5.35 -5.10 -2.40
N VAL A 53 -4.74 -4.04 -2.94
CA VAL A 53 -4.11 -2.98 -2.16
C VAL A 53 -4.85 -1.69 -2.46
N ARG A 54 -5.39 -1.04 -1.41
CA ARG A 54 -6.00 0.28 -1.50
C ARG A 54 -4.99 1.33 -1.06
N VAL A 55 -4.84 2.38 -1.87
CA VAL A 55 -3.99 3.53 -1.59
C VAL A 55 -4.88 4.73 -1.30
N ASP A 56 -4.74 5.34 -0.13
CA ASP A 56 -5.35 6.65 0.13
C ASP A 56 -4.42 7.75 -0.39
N ARG A 57 -4.88 8.42 -1.45
CA ARG A 57 -4.14 9.50 -2.12
C ARG A 57 -4.52 10.90 -1.65
N SER A 58 -5.31 11.02 -0.58
CA SER A 58 -5.73 12.33 -0.03
C SER A 58 -4.56 13.18 0.46
N ILE A 59 -3.40 12.56 0.72
CA ILE A 59 -2.17 13.27 1.07
C ILE A 59 -1.62 14.11 -0.10
N LEU A 60 -2.01 13.79 -1.34
CA LEU A 60 -1.63 14.56 -2.51
C LEU A 60 -2.50 15.81 -2.56
N ARG A 61 -1.91 16.94 -2.16
CA ARG A 61 -2.49 18.25 -2.45
C ARG A 61 -2.32 18.54 -3.93
N THR A 62 -3.43 18.76 -4.62
CA THR A 62 -3.42 19.38 -5.95
C THR A 62 -3.50 20.89 -5.72
N ASP A 63 -2.44 21.60 -6.10
CA ASP A 63 -2.46 23.06 -6.19
C ASP A 63 -3.38 23.54 -7.32
#